data_AF-A0A3D0VCF8-F1
#
_entry.id   AF-A0A3D0VCF8-F1
#
_cell.length_a   1.000
_cell.length_b   1.000
_cell.length_c   1.000
_cell.angle_alpha   90.00
_cell.angle_beta   90.00
_cell.angle_gamma   90.00
#
_symmetry.space_group_name_H-M   'P 1'
#
loop_
_entity.id
_entity.type
_entity.pdbx_description
1 polymer ?
#
loop_
_entity_poly.entity_id
_entity_poly.type
_entity_poly.pdbx_seq_one_letter_code
_entity_poly.pdbx_strand_id
1 'polypeptide(L)' 'WEHEPNRGFLRALYSLGRASAAIGEADEPERIEKFLNDSDPAAKAAIEG' A
#
# COMPACT_ATOMS: atom_id res chain seq x y z
N TRP A 1 1.10 9.86 -2.41
CA TRP A 1 2.12 10.82 -2.00
C TRP A 1 1.71 12.29 -1.98
N GLU A 2 0.64 12.72 -2.66
CA GLU A 2 0.30 14.14 -2.86
C GLU A 2 -0.09 14.86 -1.56
N HIS A 3 -0.72 14.17 -0.62
CA HIS A 3 -1.03 14.71 0.71
C HIS A 3 -0.05 14.19 1.77
N GLU A 4 0.84 15.08 2.24
CA GLU A 4 1.87 14.76 3.24
C GLU A 4 1.31 14.12 4.53
N PRO A 5 0.21 14.60 5.14
CA PRO A 5 -0.35 13.98 6.34
C PRO A 5 -0.77 12.51 6.16
N ASN A 6 -1.13 12.12 4.93
CA ASN A 6 -1.61 10.76 4.63
C ASN A 6 -0.47 9.75 4.41
N ARG A 7 0.79 10.19 4.30
CA ARG A 7 1.92 9.30 3.97
C ARG A 7 2.16 8.20 5.00
N GLY A 8 1.89 8.49 6.28
CA GLY A 8 2.00 7.49 7.35
C GLY A 8 1.01 6.35 7.18
N PHE A 9 -0.24 6.68 6.86
CA PHE A 9 -1.29 5.70 6.55
C PHE A 9 -0.93 4.87 5.30
N LEU A 10 -0.51 5.51 4.21
CA LEU A 10 -0.14 4.82 2.98
C LEU A 10 1.04 3.84 3.17
N ARG A 11 2.02 4.19 4.00
CA ARG A 11 3.12 3.28 4.38
C ARG A 11 2.65 2.08 5.20
N ALA A 12 1.75 2.31 6.16
CA ALA A 12 1.16 1.23 6.94
C ALA A 12 0.33 0.29 6.04
N LEU A 13 -0.47 0.85 5.13
CA LEU A 13 -1.27 0.10 4.17
C LEU A 13 -0.39 -0.76 3.24
N TYR A 14 0.68 -0.18 2.67
CA TYR A 14 1.65 -0.94 1.85
C TYR A 14 2.30 -2.08 2.66
N SER A 15 2.71 -1.81 3.90
CA SER A 15 3.33 -2.82 4.76
C SER A 15 2.38 -3.96 5.10
N LEU A 16 1.09 -3.65 5.31
CA LEU A 16 0.05 -4.65 5.52
C LEU A 16 -0.09 -5.58 4.30
N GLY A 17 -0.08 -5.03 3.09
CA GLY A 17 -0.14 -5.84 1.86
C GLY A 17 1.06 -6.77 1.71
N ARG A 18 2.26 -6.29 2.03
CA ARG A 18 3.48 -7.10 2.05
C ARG A 18 3.43 -8.21 3.10
N ALA A 19 2.92 -7.92 4.29
CA ALA A 19 2.77 -8.91 5.35
C ALA A 19 1.73 -9.98 4.98
N SER A 20 0.60 -9.57 4.40
CA SER A 20 -0.45 -10.45 3.91
C SER A 20 0.08 -11.42 2.83
N ALA A 21 0.84 -10.92 1.86
CA ALA A 21 1.49 -11.77 0.85
C ALA A 21 2.49 -12.75 1.49
N ALA A 22 3.23 -12.31 2.50
CA ALA A 22 4.23 -13.15 3.19
C ALA A 22 3.60 -14.32 3.99
N ILE A 23 2.33 -14.19 4.42
CA ILE A 23 1.61 -15.26 5.12
C ILE A 23 0.79 -16.17 4.18
N GLY A 24 0.81 -15.91 2.86
CA GLY A 24 0.16 -16.75 1.86
C GLY A 24 -1.32 -16.45 1.61
N GLU A 25 -1.80 -15.26 2.01
CA GLU A 25 -3.13 -14.79 1.60
C GLU A 25 -3.14 -14.48 0.09
N ALA A 26 -4.15 -14.98 -0.63
CA ALA A 26 -4.24 -14.85 -2.08
C ALA A 26 -4.88 -13.53 -2.53
N ASP A 27 -6.00 -13.15 -1.91
CA ASP A 27 -6.84 -12.03 -2.40
C ASP A 27 -6.51 -10.70 -1.71
N GLU A 28 -6.02 -10.76 -0.47
CA GLU A 28 -5.81 -9.57 0.36
C GLU A 28 -4.69 -8.65 -0.15
N PRO A 29 -3.55 -9.14 -0.67
CA PRO A 29 -2.53 -8.28 -1.27
C PRO A 29 -3.08 -7.48 -2.46
N GLU A 30 -3.92 -8.09 -3.29
CA GLU A 30 -4.54 -7.44 -4.46
C GLU A 30 -5.52 -6.34 -4.03
N ARG A 31 -6.33 -6.61 -3.00
CA ARG A 31 -7.24 -5.61 -2.42
C ARG A 31 -6.48 -4.42 -1.85
N ILE A 32 -5.38 -4.67 -1.15
CA ILE A 32 -4.52 -3.63 -0.57
C ILE A 32 -3.81 -2.83 -1.65
N GLU A 33 -3.28 -3.49 -2.69
CA GLU A 33 -2.66 -2.81 -3.82
C GLU A 33 -3.65 -1.91 -4.56
N LYS A 34 -4.87 -2.41 -4.80
CA LYS A 34 -5.95 -1.60 -5.37
C LYS A 34 -6.28 -0.40 -4.49
N PHE A 35 -6.45 -0.60 -3.18
CA PHE A 35 -6.78 0.49 -2.27
C PHE A 35 -5.65 1.53 -2.17
N LEU A 36 -4.40 1.08 -2.19
CA LEU A 36 -3.24 1.97 -2.23
C LEU A 36 -3.23 2.82 -3.50
N ASN A 37 -3.45 2.20 -4.66
CA ASN A 37 -3.50 2.88 -5.95
C ASN A 37 -4.69 3.85 -6.06
N ASP A 38 -5.88 3.46 -5.59
CA ASP A 38 -7.07 4.30 -5.57
C ASP A 38 -6.90 5.49 -4.60
N SER A 39 -6.15 5.30 -3.51
CA SER A 39 -5.84 6.38 -2.56
C SER A 39 -4.81 7.35 -3.11
N ASP A 40 -3.74 6.84 -3.72
CA ASP A 40 -2.75 7.64 -4.42
C ASP A 40 -1.83 6.77 -5.31
N PRO A 41 -1.85 6.93 -6.64
CA PRO A 41 -1.11 6.08 -7.57
C PRO A 41 0.41 6.26 -7.50
N ALA A 42 0.90 7.36 -6.94
CA ALA A 42 2.34 7.59 -6.76
C ALA A 42 2.87 7.00 -5.44
N ALA A 43 1.98 6.52 -4.54
CA ALA A 43 2.38 6.05 -3.22
C ALA A 43 3.35 4.86 -3.28
N LYS A 44 3.07 3.85 -4.10
CA LYS A 44 3.92 2.65 -4.22
C LYS A 44 5.34 3.01 -4.65
N ALA A 45 5.46 3.74 -5.77
CA ALA A 45 6.76 4.19 -6.29
C ALA A 45 7.53 5.05 -5.28
N ALA A 46 6.85 5.93 -4.55
CA ALA A 46 7.46 6.78 -3.53
C ALA A 46 7.85 6.05 -2.23
N ILE A 47 7.30 4.87 -1.96
CA ILE A 47 7.65 4.03 -0.81
C ILE A 47 8.82 3.08 -1.14
N GLU A 48 8.89 2.62 -2.40
CA GLU A 48 9.92 1.68 -2.87
C GLU A 48 11.22 2.35 -3.33
N GLY A 49 11.17 3.64 -3.69
CA GLY A 49 12.34 4.47 -4.02
C GLY A 49 12.97 5.13 -2.79
#